data_AF-A0A4Q3FVC6-F1
#
_entry.id   AF-A0A4Q3FVC6-F1
#
_cell.length_a   1.000
_cell.length_b   1.000
_cell.length_c   1.000
_cell.angle_alpha   90.00
_cell.angle_beta   90.00
_cell.angle_gamma   90.00
#
_symmetry.space_group_name_H-M   'P 1'
#
loop_
_entity.id
_entity.type
_entity.pdbx_description
1 polymer ?
#
loop_
_entity_poly.entity_id
_entity_poly.type
_entity_poly.pdbx_seq_one_letter_code
_entity_poly.pdbx_strand_id
1 'polypeptide(L)'
;MTTRELGRDAAPRVSFFNDPVIRGILYQVVVAALLIAFIYWVVGNTATNLAAQKKTNGFDFLWKTAGFDISFSLLPWSRASYYWEALVVGITNTLLVAFIGIFFATMLGFTIGIARLSSNFIIARLAAVYIETIRNIPLLLQLFFWYFAVLKTMPAVRESIALPFDSFINQRGIMVPRPTPDQEFGWVMIAIVA
;
A
#
# COMPACT_ATOMS: atom_id res chain seq x y z
N MET A 1 37.33 -0.49 75.01
CA MET A 1 38.32 0.47 74.47
C MET A 1 38.92 -0.20 73.24
N THR A 2 38.82 0.24 71.99
CA THR A 2 38.29 1.45 71.35
C THR A 2 38.34 1.15 69.84
N THR A 3 37.28 1.42 69.10
CA THR A 3 37.19 1.30 67.64
C THR A 3 38.12 2.30 66.96
N ARG A 4 39.07 1.83 66.14
CA ARG A 4 39.85 2.69 65.23
C ARG A 4 39.08 2.86 63.92
N GLU A 5 38.46 4.01 63.76
CA GLU A 5 38.11 4.55 62.45
C GLU A 5 39.38 4.95 61.71
N LEU A 6 39.59 4.44 60.51
CA LEU A 6 40.56 4.99 59.56
C LEU A 6 39.94 5.00 58.16
N GLY A 7 39.49 6.20 57.78
CA GLY A 7 39.55 6.76 56.43
C GLY A 7 38.88 5.98 55.30
N ARG A 8 37.72 6.47 54.85
CA ARG A 8 37.27 6.25 53.47
C ARG A 8 38.34 6.81 52.53
N ASP A 9 39.07 5.95 51.84
CA ASP A 9 39.95 6.34 50.73
C ASP A 9 39.12 7.07 49.68
N ALA A 10 39.42 8.36 49.48
CA ALA A 10 38.79 9.17 48.45
C ALA A 10 39.28 8.68 47.08
N ALA A 11 38.35 8.18 46.26
CA ALA A 11 38.64 7.70 44.91
C ALA A 11 39.41 8.77 44.10
N PRO A 12 40.42 8.38 43.30
CA PRO A 12 41.26 9.32 42.57
C PRO A 12 40.41 10.11 41.57
N ARG A 13 40.55 11.45 41.58
CA ARG A 13 39.88 12.34 40.62
C ARG A 13 40.42 12.04 39.22
N VAL A 14 39.62 11.36 38.40
CA VAL A 14 39.95 11.14 36.99
C VAL A 14 40.04 12.50 36.29
N SER A 15 41.09 12.69 35.50
CA SER A 15 41.31 13.90 34.71
C SER A 15 40.08 14.17 33.83
N PHE A 16 39.67 15.43 33.74
CA PHE A 16 38.51 15.91 32.96
C PHE A 16 38.48 15.35 31.51
N PHE A 17 39.64 15.15 30.90
CA PHE A 17 39.79 14.62 29.53
C PHE A 17 39.69 13.09 29.42
N ASN A 18 39.82 12.37 30.53
CA ASN A 18 39.79 10.90 30.59
C ASN A 18 38.54 10.37 31.29
N ASP A 19 37.60 11.25 31.65
CA ASP A 19 36.29 10.87 32.16
C ASP A 19 35.47 10.22 31.03
N PRO A 20 35.04 8.95 31.17
CA PRO A 20 34.28 8.24 30.15
C PRO A 20 32.95 8.92 29.82
N VAL A 21 32.35 9.65 30.76
CA VAL A 21 31.07 10.37 30.55
C VAL A 21 31.28 11.60 29.68
N ILE A 22 32.28 12.43 29.99
CA ILE A 22 32.59 13.66 29.25
C ILE A 22 33.03 13.33 27.82
N ARG A 23 33.89 12.31 27.67
CA ARG A 23 34.32 11.84 26.35
C ARG A 23 33.16 11.27 25.53
N GLY A 24 32.20 10.58 26.18
CA GLY A 24 30.98 10.10 25.54
C GLY A 24 30.12 11.23 24.97
N ILE A 25 29.88 12.28 25.77
CA ILE A 25 29.13 13.47 25.35
C ILE A 25 29.85 14.19 24.21
N LEU A 26 31.17 14.35 24.31
CA LEU A 26 31.98 14.98 23.26
C LEU A 26 31.83 14.23 21.93
N TYR A 27 31.97 12.90 21.92
CA TYR A 27 31.79 12.12 20.69
C TYR A 27 30.37 12.19 20.14
N GLN A 28 29.34 12.17 20.99
CA GLN A 28 27.96 12.34 20.54
C GLN A 28 27.73 13.70 19.88
N VAL A 29 28.23 14.78 20.48
CA VAL A 29 28.12 16.13 19.91
C VAL A 29 28.86 16.22 18.58
N VAL A 30 30.08 15.69 18.50
CA VAL A 30 30.88 15.68 17.26
C VAL A 30 30.16 14.89 16.17
N VAL A 31 29.68 13.68 16.48
CA VAL A 31 28.96 12.84 15.52
C VAL A 31 27.64 13.50 15.08
N ALA A 32 26.88 14.08 16.00
CA ALA A 32 25.65 14.80 15.67
C ALA A 32 25.93 16.02 14.78
N ALA A 33 26.97 16.80 15.08
CA ALA A 33 27.39 17.94 14.27
C ALA A 33 27.83 17.50 12.86
N LEU A 34 28.63 16.43 12.76
CA LEU A 34 29.04 15.85 11.48
C LEU A 34 27.83 15.33 10.69
N LEU A 35 26.87 14.69 11.35
CA LEU A 35 25.65 14.19 10.71
C LEU A 35 24.79 15.34 10.17
N ILE A 36 24.60 16.39 10.96
CA ILE A 36 23.86 17.59 10.54
C ILE A 36 24.57 18.27 9.36
N ALA A 37 25.88 18.45 9.44
CA ALA A 37 26.69 19.02 8.36
C ALA A 37 26.60 18.17 7.08
N PHE A 38 26.63 16.84 7.23
CA PHE A 38 26.50 15.91 6.11
C PHE A 38 25.10 15.99 5.48
N ILE A 39 24.02 15.98 6.28
CA ILE A 39 22.65 16.14 5.78
C ILE A 39 22.50 17.49 5.07
N TYR A 40 22.98 18.58 5.68
CA TYR A 40 22.96 19.90 5.07
C TYR A 40 23.70 19.93 3.72
N TRP A 41 24.88 19.31 3.65
CA TRP A 41 25.65 19.18 2.42
C TRP A 41 24.91 18.37 1.35
N VAL A 42 24.32 17.22 1.71
CA VAL A 42 23.54 16.38 0.79
C VAL A 42 22.33 17.15 0.26
N VAL A 43 21.53 17.74 1.15
CA VAL A 43 20.32 18.48 0.77
C VAL A 43 20.68 19.67 -0.12
N GLY A 44 21.71 20.44 0.25
CA GLY A 44 22.18 21.58 -0.55
C GLY A 44 22.70 21.16 -1.93
N ASN A 45 23.49 20.09 -2.00
CA ASN A 45 24.00 19.55 -3.26
C ASN A 45 22.86 19.02 -4.14
N THR A 46 21.92 18.25 -3.57
CA THR A 46 20.75 17.74 -4.30
C THR A 46 19.86 18.89 -4.79
N ALA A 47 19.52 19.85 -3.93
CA ALA A 47 18.69 20.98 -4.31
C ALA A 47 19.31 21.81 -5.44
N THR A 48 20.62 22.05 -5.39
CA THR A 48 21.36 22.77 -6.44
C THR A 48 21.38 21.99 -7.75
N ASN A 49 21.62 20.67 -7.70
CA ASN A 49 21.60 19.80 -8.89
C ASN A 49 20.20 19.68 -9.51
N LEU A 50 19.13 19.63 -8.72
CA LEU A 50 17.76 19.58 -9.23
C LEU A 50 17.32 20.95 -9.80
N ALA A 51 17.72 22.05 -9.16
CA ALA A 51 17.48 23.40 -9.68
C ALA A 51 18.15 23.60 -11.04
N ALA A 52 19.38 23.11 -11.21
CA ALA A 52 20.10 23.12 -12.49
C ALA A 52 19.36 22.33 -13.60
N GLN A 53 18.59 21.29 -13.23
CA GLN A 53 17.82 20.47 -14.15
C GLN A 53 16.40 20.98 -14.44
N LYS A 54 16.02 22.18 -13.93
CA LYS A 54 14.65 22.71 -14.01
C LYS A 54 13.58 21.73 -13.50
N LYS A 55 13.97 20.75 -12.67
CA LYS A 55 13.03 19.84 -12.04
C LYS A 55 12.45 20.53 -10.82
N THR A 56 11.14 20.42 -10.67
CA THR A 56 10.42 21.07 -9.58
C THR A 56 10.84 20.42 -8.25
N ASN A 57 11.42 21.22 -7.36
CA ASN A 57 11.78 20.80 -6.01
C ASN A 57 10.52 20.84 -5.13
N GLY A 58 10.34 19.85 -4.25
CA GLY A 58 9.26 19.84 -3.25
C GLY A 58 7.92 19.26 -3.76
N PHE A 59 6.82 19.66 -3.12
CA PHE A 59 5.47 19.12 -3.34
C PHE A 59 4.68 19.81 -4.47
N ASP A 60 5.26 20.78 -5.15
CA ASP A 60 4.61 21.50 -6.26
C ASP A 60 4.16 20.59 -7.41
N PHE A 61 4.76 19.40 -7.54
CA PHE A 61 4.31 18.39 -8.51
C PHE A 61 2.86 17.96 -8.25
N LEU A 62 2.40 17.99 -6.98
CA LEU A 62 1.04 17.62 -6.61
C LEU A 62 0.01 18.49 -7.35
N TRP A 63 0.32 19.76 -7.58
CA TRP A 63 -0.52 20.73 -8.26
C TRP A 63 -0.29 20.79 -9.78
N LYS A 64 0.48 19.86 -10.34
CA LYS A 64 0.60 19.71 -11.79
C LYS A 64 -0.43 18.74 -12.32
N THR A 65 -0.87 18.96 -13.55
CA THR A 65 -1.77 18.04 -14.27
C THR A 65 -1.09 16.71 -14.49
N ALA A 66 -1.77 15.62 -14.16
CA ALA A 66 -1.23 14.27 -14.20
C ALA A 66 -0.96 13.78 -15.63
N GLY A 67 -1.82 14.12 -16.59
CA GLY A 67 -1.63 13.84 -18.02
C GLY A 67 -1.82 12.37 -18.42
N PHE A 68 -2.25 11.49 -17.50
CA PHE A 68 -2.53 10.08 -17.77
C PHE A 68 -3.97 9.71 -17.38
N ASP A 69 -4.44 8.59 -17.91
CA ASP A 69 -5.77 8.06 -17.65
C ASP A 69 -5.74 6.96 -16.59
N ILE A 70 -6.80 6.84 -15.79
CA ILE A 70 -6.94 5.78 -14.79
C ILE A 70 -8.12 4.90 -15.21
N SER A 71 -7.85 3.61 -15.46
CA SER A 71 -8.83 2.66 -16.01
C SER A 71 -10.11 2.52 -15.19
N PHE A 72 -10.01 2.59 -13.86
CA PHE A 72 -11.12 2.52 -12.93
C PHE A 72 -10.94 3.59 -11.86
N SER A 73 -11.98 4.37 -11.56
CA SER A 73 -11.95 5.38 -10.50
C SER A 73 -13.31 5.43 -9.81
N LEU A 74 -13.29 5.43 -8.47
CA LEU A 74 -14.49 5.64 -7.67
C LEU A 74 -14.88 7.13 -7.58
N LEU A 75 -13.87 8.00 -7.57
CA LEU A 75 -14.03 9.45 -7.54
C LEU A 75 -13.90 10.01 -8.96
N PRO A 76 -14.55 11.15 -9.27
CA PRO A 76 -14.40 11.81 -10.56
C PRO A 76 -12.92 12.02 -10.89
N TRP A 77 -12.50 11.51 -12.05
CA TRP A 77 -11.13 11.59 -12.53
C TRP A 77 -11.09 12.00 -13.99
N SER A 78 -10.12 12.84 -14.34
CA SER A 78 -9.79 13.21 -15.71
C SER A 78 -8.29 13.32 -15.88
N ARG A 79 -7.79 13.20 -17.11
CA ARG A 79 -6.37 13.43 -17.43
C ARG A 79 -5.90 14.87 -17.11
N ALA A 80 -6.86 15.79 -17.02
CA ALA A 80 -6.63 17.18 -16.63
C ALA A 80 -6.56 17.38 -15.10
N SER A 81 -6.90 16.38 -14.29
CA SER A 81 -6.80 16.43 -12.83
C SER A 81 -5.35 16.54 -12.35
N TYR A 82 -5.18 17.04 -11.14
CA TYR A 82 -3.88 17.20 -10.50
C TYR A 82 -3.31 15.87 -9.97
N TYR A 83 -1.99 15.79 -9.77
CA TYR A 83 -1.34 14.60 -9.21
C TYR A 83 -1.83 14.22 -7.81
N TRP A 84 -2.19 15.19 -6.95
CA TRP A 84 -2.73 14.85 -5.63
C TRP A 84 -4.08 14.14 -5.74
N GLU A 85 -4.93 14.50 -6.70
CA GLU A 85 -6.19 13.80 -6.97
C GLU A 85 -5.91 12.36 -7.42
N ALA A 86 -4.86 12.17 -8.23
CA ALA A 86 -4.46 10.84 -8.69
C ALA A 86 -4.07 9.93 -7.51
N LEU A 87 -3.37 10.48 -6.51
CA LEU A 87 -3.01 9.77 -5.29
C LEU A 87 -4.26 9.41 -4.47
N VAL A 88 -5.21 10.33 -4.35
CA VAL A 88 -6.48 10.08 -3.64
C VAL A 88 -7.29 8.98 -4.34
N VAL A 89 -7.41 9.04 -5.68
CA VAL A 89 -8.07 8.00 -6.48
C VAL A 89 -7.35 6.66 -6.31
N GLY A 90 -6.01 6.65 -6.37
CA GLY A 90 -5.19 5.46 -6.16
C GLY A 90 -5.42 4.81 -4.80
N ILE A 91 -5.37 5.60 -3.72
CA ILE A 91 -5.63 5.14 -2.35
C ILE A 91 -7.05 4.57 -2.23
N THR A 92 -8.04 5.29 -2.75
CA THR A 92 -9.45 4.87 -2.68
C THR A 92 -9.68 3.55 -3.41
N ASN A 93 -9.08 3.39 -4.59
CA ASN A 93 -9.14 2.13 -5.34
C ASN A 93 -8.42 0.99 -4.62
N THR A 94 -7.25 1.24 -4.03
CA THR A 94 -6.53 0.23 -3.23
C THR A 94 -7.37 -0.21 -2.04
N LEU A 95 -8.00 0.73 -1.33
CA LEU A 95 -8.89 0.41 -0.21
C LEU A 95 -10.10 -0.42 -0.67
N LEU A 96 -10.71 -0.06 -1.79
CA LEU A 96 -11.81 -0.85 -2.37
C LEU A 96 -11.38 -2.29 -2.68
N VAL A 97 -10.29 -2.44 -3.42
CA VAL A 97 -9.78 -3.77 -3.82
C VAL A 97 -9.36 -4.56 -2.59
N ALA A 98 -8.72 -3.94 -1.61
CA ALA A 98 -8.34 -4.59 -0.36
C ALA A 98 -9.57 -5.04 0.43
N PHE A 99 -10.59 -4.20 0.57
CA PHE A 99 -11.82 -4.54 1.29
C PHE A 99 -12.54 -5.73 0.64
N ILE A 100 -12.79 -5.65 -0.66
CA ILE A 100 -13.43 -6.74 -1.43
C ILE A 100 -12.58 -8.01 -1.37
N GLY A 101 -11.26 -7.87 -1.56
CA GLY A 101 -10.31 -8.97 -1.51
C GLY A 101 -10.28 -9.67 -0.15
N ILE A 102 -10.20 -8.92 0.95
CA ILE A 102 -10.23 -9.47 2.32
C ILE A 102 -11.55 -10.18 2.59
N PHE A 103 -12.67 -9.58 2.20
CA PHE A 103 -13.99 -10.18 2.40
C PHE A 103 -14.09 -11.56 1.72
N PHE A 104 -13.80 -11.65 0.43
CA PHE A 104 -13.86 -12.91 -0.31
C PHE A 104 -12.76 -13.90 0.10
N ALA A 105 -11.53 -13.44 0.34
CA ALA A 105 -10.45 -14.28 0.82
C ALA A 105 -10.75 -14.88 2.19
N THR A 106 -11.40 -14.13 3.08
CA THR A 106 -11.82 -14.63 4.39
C THR A 106 -12.89 -15.70 4.24
N MET A 107 -13.93 -15.45 3.44
CA MET A 107 -15.02 -16.41 3.23
C MET A 107 -14.50 -17.72 2.60
N LEU A 108 -13.70 -17.61 1.55
CA LEU A 108 -13.12 -18.75 0.84
C LEU A 108 -12.08 -19.47 1.72
N GLY A 109 -11.16 -18.73 2.33
CA GLY A 109 -10.12 -19.27 3.19
C GLY A 109 -10.67 -19.98 4.42
N PHE A 110 -11.72 -19.43 5.03
CA PHE A 110 -12.43 -20.06 6.14
C PHE A 110 -13.12 -21.37 5.71
N THR A 111 -13.84 -21.34 4.59
CA THR A 111 -14.55 -22.51 4.06
C THR A 111 -13.58 -23.66 3.75
N ILE A 112 -12.49 -23.35 3.04
CA ILE A 112 -11.47 -24.36 2.70
C ILE A 112 -10.67 -24.80 3.94
N GLY A 113 -10.46 -23.87 4.88
CA GLY A 113 -9.86 -24.17 6.18
C GLY A 113 -10.66 -25.21 6.97
N ILE A 114 -11.99 -25.08 7.01
CA ILE A 114 -12.87 -26.10 7.60
C ILE A 114 -12.82 -27.40 6.81
N ALA A 115 -12.88 -27.33 5.47
CA ALA A 115 -12.83 -28.52 4.61
C ALA A 115 -11.57 -29.36 4.86
N ARG A 116 -10.44 -28.73 5.19
CA ARG A 116 -9.19 -29.41 5.56
C ARG A 116 -9.30 -30.23 6.85
N LEU A 117 -10.17 -29.86 7.78
CA LEU A 117 -10.43 -30.60 9.03
C LEU A 117 -11.51 -31.68 8.88
N SER A 118 -12.09 -31.84 7.68
CA SER A 118 -13.11 -32.86 7.43
C SER A 118 -12.59 -34.27 7.71
N SER A 119 -13.45 -35.12 8.29
CA SER A 119 -13.18 -36.55 8.46
C SER A 119 -13.11 -37.30 7.12
N ASN A 120 -13.65 -36.72 6.04
CA ASN A 120 -13.54 -37.28 4.70
C ASN A 120 -12.14 -37.03 4.13
N PHE A 121 -11.38 -38.12 3.96
CA PHE A 121 -10.02 -38.10 3.44
C PHE A 121 -9.88 -37.35 2.11
N ILE A 122 -10.84 -37.51 1.19
CA ILE A 122 -10.79 -36.89 -0.14
C ILE A 122 -10.91 -35.38 -0.01
N ILE A 123 -11.90 -34.90 0.76
CA ILE A 123 -12.13 -33.47 0.96
C ILE A 123 -10.93 -32.83 1.67
N ALA A 124 -10.43 -33.47 2.73
CA ALA A 124 -9.28 -32.97 3.47
C ALA A 124 -8.02 -32.88 2.59
N ARG A 125 -7.78 -33.87 1.72
CA ARG A 125 -6.64 -33.86 0.80
C ARG A 125 -6.79 -32.85 -0.32
N LEU A 126 -7.97 -32.72 -0.93
CA LEU A 126 -8.21 -31.71 -1.96
C LEU A 126 -8.02 -30.29 -1.40
N ALA A 127 -8.55 -30.02 -0.20
CA ALA A 127 -8.34 -28.75 0.49
C ALA A 127 -6.85 -28.49 0.78
N ALA A 128 -6.10 -29.51 1.23
CA ALA A 128 -4.67 -29.40 1.46
C ALA A 128 -3.89 -29.08 0.17
N VAL A 129 -4.15 -29.81 -0.92
CA VAL A 129 -3.52 -29.57 -2.23
C VAL A 129 -3.82 -28.16 -2.73
N TYR A 130 -5.07 -27.71 -2.63
CA TYR A 130 -5.44 -26.34 -2.99
C TYR A 130 -4.65 -25.30 -2.19
N ILE A 131 -4.63 -25.41 -0.85
CA ILE A 131 -3.96 -24.46 0.03
C ILE A 131 -2.46 -24.42 -0.26
N GLU A 132 -1.81 -25.59 -0.34
CA GLU A 132 -0.38 -25.69 -0.60
C GLU A 132 -0.02 -25.12 -1.97
N THR A 133 -0.79 -25.44 -3.01
CA THR A 133 -0.54 -24.95 -4.36
C THR A 133 -0.65 -23.43 -4.42
N ILE A 134 -1.77 -22.85 -3.97
CA ILE A 134 -2.02 -21.41 -4.07
C ILE A 134 -1.03 -20.60 -3.22
N ARG A 135 -0.59 -21.11 -2.06
CA ARG A 135 0.38 -20.42 -1.20
C ARG A 135 1.81 -20.51 -1.73
N ASN A 136 2.14 -21.51 -2.54
CA ASN A 136 3.47 -21.70 -3.11
C ASN A 136 3.64 -21.03 -4.48
N ILE A 137 2.55 -20.68 -5.18
CA ILE A 137 2.62 -19.95 -6.44
C ILE A 137 2.93 -18.46 -6.17
N PRO A 138 4.00 -17.88 -6.77
CA PRO A 138 4.28 -16.46 -6.65
C PRO A 138 3.09 -15.60 -7.04
N LEU A 139 2.74 -14.60 -6.22
CA LEU A 139 1.58 -13.73 -6.48
C LEU A 139 1.67 -13.05 -7.85
N LEU A 140 2.87 -12.66 -8.26
CA LEU A 140 3.11 -12.07 -9.59
C LEU A 140 2.72 -13.03 -10.73
N LEU A 141 3.01 -14.33 -10.58
CA LEU A 141 2.63 -15.33 -11.58
C LEU A 141 1.10 -15.47 -11.64
N GLN A 142 0.42 -15.41 -10.50
CA GLN A 142 -1.04 -15.42 -10.46
C GLN A 142 -1.61 -14.20 -11.21
N LEU A 143 -1.07 -13.00 -10.94
CA LEU A 143 -1.48 -11.78 -11.63
C LEU A 143 -1.27 -11.88 -13.15
N PHE A 144 -0.12 -12.39 -13.59
CA PHE A 144 0.14 -12.61 -15.01
C PHE A 144 -0.77 -13.66 -15.63
N PHE A 145 -1.08 -14.75 -14.93
CA PHE A 145 -2.04 -15.73 -15.40
C PHE A 145 -3.41 -15.09 -15.64
N TRP A 146 -3.96 -14.38 -14.64
CA TRP A 146 -5.26 -13.72 -14.78
C TRP A 146 -5.26 -12.65 -15.89
N TYR A 147 -4.17 -11.90 -16.03
CA TYR A 147 -4.08 -10.90 -17.08
C TYR A 147 -3.98 -11.53 -18.48
N PHE A 148 -3.05 -12.44 -18.70
CA PHE A 148 -2.76 -12.97 -20.04
C PHE A 148 -3.70 -14.09 -20.47
N ALA A 149 -4.08 -15.00 -19.57
CA ALA A 149 -4.92 -16.15 -19.90
C ALA A 149 -6.41 -15.78 -19.90
N VAL A 150 -6.83 -14.86 -19.02
CA VAL A 150 -8.24 -14.50 -18.87
C VAL A 150 -8.54 -13.14 -19.49
N LEU A 151 -7.96 -12.03 -19.00
CA LEU A 151 -8.37 -10.69 -19.47
C LEU A 151 -7.98 -10.41 -20.92
N LYS A 152 -6.75 -10.77 -21.33
CA LYS A 152 -6.26 -10.51 -22.69
C LYS A 152 -6.91 -11.40 -23.76
N THR A 153 -7.49 -12.53 -23.37
CA THR A 153 -8.25 -13.40 -24.29
C THR A 153 -9.69 -12.91 -24.49
N MET A 154 -10.17 -11.98 -23.65
CA MET A 154 -11.47 -11.35 -23.85
C MET A 154 -11.43 -10.33 -25.01
N PRO A 155 -12.60 -10.01 -25.61
CA PRO A 155 -12.68 -9.04 -26.69
C PRO A 155 -12.16 -7.66 -26.31
N ALA A 156 -11.65 -6.94 -27.31
CA ALA A 156 -11.30 -5.53 -27.15
C ALA A 156 -12.55 -4.70 -26.84
N VAL A 157 -12.37 -3.52 -26.22
CA VAL A 157 -13.49 -2.66 -25.82
C VAL A 157 -14.41 -2.28 -26.98
N ARG A 158 -13.85 -2.14 -28.19
CA ARG A 158 -14.61 -1.83 -29.41
C ARG A 158 -15.43 -3.01 -29.94
N GLU A 159 -15.07 -4.22 -29.54
CA GLU A 159 -15.69 -5.49 -29.94
C GLU A 159 -16.38 -6.15 -28.72
N SER A 160 -16.87 -5.32 -27.79
CA SER A 160 -17.48 -5.81 -26.55
C SER A 160 -18.66 -6.74 -26.85
N ILE A 161 -18.75 -7.84 -26.09
CA ILE A 161 -19.91 -8.72 -26.15
C ILE A 161 -21.04 -8.05 -25.38
N ALA A 162 -22.18 -7.82 -26.04
CA ALA A 162 -23.39 -7.35 -25.40
C ALA A 162 -24.02 -8.49 -24.59
N LEU A 163 -24.35 -8.20 -23.34
CA LEU A 163 -25.08 -9.05 -22.41
C LEU A 163 -26.48 -8.46 -22.20
N PRO A 164 -27.43 -9.22 -21.63
CA PRO A 164 -28.73 -8.69 -21.25
C PRO A 164 -28.63 -7.45 -20.34
N PHE A 165 -29.68 -6.62 -20.33
CA PHE A 165 -29.78 -5.41 -19.49
C PHE A 165 -28.74 -4.31 -19.81
N ASP A 166 -28.46 -4.08 -21.09
CA ASP A 166 -27.49 -3.07 -21.56
C ASP A 166 -26.11 -3.20 -20.89
N SER A 167 -25.73 -4.43 -20.53
CA SER A 167 -24.43 -4.73 -19.97
C SER A 167 -23.47 -5.24 -21.04
N PHE A 168 -22.18 -5.04 -20.82
CA PHE A 168 -21.14 -5.39 -21.79
C PHE A 168 -19.99 -6.09 -21.08
N ILE A 169 -19.36 -7.04 -21.76
CA ILE A 169 -18.16 -7.69 -21.25
C ILE A 169 -17.02 -7.58 -22.26
N ASN A 170 -15.85 -7.18 -21.78
CA ASN A 170 -14.63 -7.02 -22.57
C ASN A 170 -13.38 -7.16 -21.68
N GLN A 171 -12.20 -6.92 -22.24
CA GLN A 171 -10.93 -6.99 -21.51
C GLN A 171 -10.78 -6.00 -20.32
N ARG A 172 -11.67 -5.02 -20.16
CA ARG A 172 -11.76 -4.14 -18.97
C ARG A 172 -12.71 -4.69 -17.90
N GLY A 173 -13.29 -5.87 -18.11
CA GLY A 173 -14.25 -6.51 -17.22
C GLY A 173 -15.70 -6.35 -17.69
N ILE A 174 -16.61 -6.37 -16.72
CA ILE A 174 -18.05 -6.24 -16.95
C ILE A 174 -18.44 -4.78 -16.74
N MET A 175 -19.08 -4.18 -17.74
CA MET A 175 -19.70 -2.86 -17.64
C MET A 175 -21.21 -3.03 -17.52
N VAL A 176 -21.77 -2.42 -16.48
CA VAL A 176 -23.21 -2.39 -16.23
C VAL A 176 -23.70 -0.94 -16.31
N PRO A 177 -24.95 -0.70 -16.72
CA PRO A 177 -25.51 0.64 -16.71
C PRO A 177 -25.52 1.19 -15.28
N ARG A 178 -25.04 2.43 -15.13
CA ARG A 178 -25.07 3.12 -13.84
C ARG A 178 -26.52 3.57 -13.56
N PRO A 179 -27.10 3.25 -12.38
CA PRO A 179 -28.39 3.80 -11.99
C PRO A 179 -28.29 5.32 -11.90
N THR A 180 -29.14 6.04 -12.63
CA THR A 180 -29.31 7.48 -12.51
C THR A 180 -30.61 7.74 -11.75
N PRO A 181 -30.55 7.98 -10.42
CA PRO A 181 -31.75 8.17 -9.63
C PRO A 181 -32.46 9.46 -10.06
N ASP A 182 -33.72 9.32 -10.45
CA ASP A 182 -34.68 10.39 -10.68
C ASP A 182 -35.58 10.58 -9.45
N GLN A 183 -36.60 11.43 -9.56
CA GLN A 183 -37.52 11.72 -8.45
C GLN A 183 -38.27 10.47 -7.96
N GLU A 184 -38.48 9.47 -8.84
CA GLU A 184 -39.22 8.24 -8.55
C GLU A 184 -38.33 7.08 -8.09
N PHE A 185 -37.00 7.23 -8.07
CA PHE A 185 -36.05 6.18 -7.68
C PHE A 185 -36.29 5.64 -6.27
N GLY A 186 -36.89 6.45 -5.38
CA GLY A 186 -37.28 6.01 -4.04
C GLY A 186 -38.25 4.82 -4.06
N TRP A 187 -39.20 4.79 -5.00
CA TRP A 187 -40.15 3.68 -5.14
C TRP A 187 -39.48 2.40 -5.61
N VAL A 188 -38.47 2.52 -6.48
CA VAL A 188 -37.67 1.37 -6.95
C VAL A 188 -36.90 0.75 -5.78
N MET A 189 -36.32 1.56 -4.89
CA MET A 189 -35.63 1.07 -3.70
C MET A 189 -36.58 0.39 -2.72
N ILE A 190 -37.80 0.93 -2.53
CA ILE A 190 -38.83 0.30 -1.70
C ILE A 190 -39.23 -1.05 -2.28
N ALA A 191 -39.42 -1.15 -3.60
CA ALA A 191 -39.79 -2.40 -4.28
C ALA A 191 -38.69 -3.47 -4.25
N ILE A 192 -37.41 -3.09 -4.10
CA ILE A 192 -36.30 -4.05 -3.99
C ILE A 192 -36.19 -4.61 -2.55
N VAL A 193 -36.61 -3.83 -1.55
CA VAL A 193 -36.50 -4.19 -0.12
C VAL A 193 -37.77 -4.88 0.40
N ALA A 194 -38.93 -4.59 -0.19
CA ALA A 194 -40.22 -5.21 0.12
C ALA A 194 -40.36 -6.61 -0.51
#